data_AF-A0A3A8Z4P1-F1
#
_entry.id   AF-A0A3A8Z4P1-F1
#
_cell.length_a   1.000
_cell.length_b   1.000
_cell.length_c   1.000
_cell.angle_alpha   90.00
_cell.angle_beta   90.00
_cell.angle_gamma   90.00
#
_symmetry.space_group_name_H-M   'P 1'
#
loop_
_entity.id
_entity.type
_entity.pdbx_description
1 polymer ?
#
loop_
_entity_poly.entity_id
_entity_poly.type
_entity_poly.pdbx_seq_one_letter_code
_entity_poly.pdbx_strand_id
1 'polypeptide(L)'
;MKKKSQLIALPCDCKCCMFVIEKTAWEDGSIDYGISIQDSRYDHNYNTLWGRMKRAIKILFGKPIYYNDVYLNGEETFNQLIEDMKRLKELKFSEGGIE
;
A
#
# COMPACT_ATOMS: atom_id res chain seq x y z
N MET A 1 14.45 -1.55 -19.89
CA MET A 1 14.72 -0.30 -19.16
C MET A 1 14.92 -0.65 -17.70
N LYS A 2 16.06 -0.30 -17.11
CA LYS A 2 16.26 -0.48 -15.67
C LYS A 2 15.44 0.62 -14.98
N LYS A 3 14.50 0.22 -14.12
CA LYS A 3 13.71 1.14 -13.29
C LYS A 3 14.07 0.90 -11.83
N LYS A 4 14.22 1.97 -11.05
CA LYS A 4 14.27 1.87 -9.58
C LYS A 4 12.92 2.38 -9.06
N SER A 5 12.25 1.58 -8.23
CA SER A 5 11.00 2.00 -7.60
C SER A 5 10.98 1.73 -6.10
N GLN A 6 10.30 2.63 -5.39
CA GLN A 6 10.03 2.50 -3.96
C GLN A 6 8.52 2.56 -3.74
N LEU A 7 8.03 1.74 -2.82
CA LEU A 7 6.60 1.53 -2.62
C LEU A 7 6.19 1.76 -1.16
N ILE A 8 5.08 2.45 -0.98
CA ILE A 8 4.29 2.49 0.26
C ILE A 8 3.10 1.56 0.04
N ALA A 9 2.96 0.53 0.87
CA ALA A 9 1.76 -0.31 0.93
C ALA A 9 1.06 -0.11 2.27
N LEU A 10 -0.14 0.43 2.23
CA LEU A 10 -0.99 0.61 3.40
C LEU A 10 -2.22 -0.30 3.31
N PRO A 11 -2.26 -1.43 4.03
CA PRO A 11 -3.39 -2.34 4.00
C PRO A 11 -4.59 -1.74 4.74
N CYS A 12 -5.74 -1.69 4.08
CA CYS A 12 -7.00 -1.24 4.67
C CYS A 12 -7.34 -2.04 5.94
N ASP A 13 -8.06 -1.43 6.88
CA ASP A 13 -8.42 -2.09 8.14
C ASP A 13 -9.33 -3.30 7.95
N CYS A 14 -10.18 -3.30 6.92
CA CYS A 14 -10.98 -4.47 6.52
C CYS A 14 -10.08 -5.62 6.06
N LYS A 15 -8.83 -5.35 5.64
CA LYS A 15 -7.90 -6.26 4.95
C LYS A 15 -8.43 -6.80 3.62
N CYS A 16 -9.34 -6.07 2.99
CA CYS A 16 -9.95 -6.40 1.71
C CYS A 16 -9.21 -5.78 0.51
N CYS A 17 -8.32 -4.83 0.77
CA CYS A 17 -7.59 -4.06 -0.22
C CYS A 17 -6.38 -3.38 0.44
N MET A 18 -5.51 -2.81 -0.39
CA MET A 18 -4.34 -2.04 0.00
C MET A 18 -4.28 -0.75 -0.81
N PHE A 19 -3.96 0.35 -0.14
CA PHE A 19 -3.58 1.60 -0.78
C PHE A 19 -2.09 1.56 -1.08
N VAL A 20 -1.74 1.71 -2.35
CA VAL A 20 -0.36 1.54 -2.82
C VAL A 20 0.08 2.78 -3.54
N ILE A 21 1.21 3.34 -3.11
CA ILE A 21 1.89 4.46 -3.79
C ILE A 21 3.28 3.98 -4.19
N GLU A 22 3.57 4.00 -5.48
CA GLU A 22 4.89 3.68 -6.03
C GLU A 22 5.52 4.95 -6.60
N LYS A 23 6.78 5.23 -6.26
CA LYS A 23 7.60 6.22 -6.94
C LYS A 23 8.58 5.49 -7.84
N THR A 24 8.56 5.78 -9.14
CA THR A 24 9.46 5.19 -10.13
C THR A 24 10.39 6.28 -10.68
N ALA A 25 11.69 6.03 -10.64
CA ALA A 25 12.68 6.83 -11.35
C ALA A 25 13.16 6.09 -12.61
N TRP A 26 13.19 6.83 -13.71
CA TRP A 26 13.58 6.34 -15.03
C TRP A 26 15.00 6.79 -15.39
N GLU A 27 15.60 6.12 -16.38
CA GLU A 27 16.98 6.39 -16.83
C GLU A 27 17.16 7.79 -17.43
N ASP A 28 16.10 8.38 -17.98
CA ASP A 28 16.09 9.74 -18.51
C ASP A 28 15.94 10.82 -17.41
N GLY A 29 15.92 10.41 -16.14
CA GLY A 29 15.74 11.29 -14.99
C GLY A 29 14.29 11.66 -14.70
N SER A 30 13.32 11.17 -15.48
CA SER A 30 11.91 11.38 -15.18
C SER A 30 11.47 10.60 -13.95
N ILE A 31 10.47 11.12 -13.24
CA ILE A 31 9.92 10.53 -12.03
C ILE A 31 8.42 10.42 -12.18
N ASP A 32 7.90 9.20 -12.01
CA ASP A 32 6.48 8.92 -11.99
C ASP A 32 6.02 8.50 -10.59
N TYR A 33 4.77 8.82 -10.29
CA TYR A 33 4.07 8.31 -9.11
C TYR A 33 2.85 7.50 -9.55
N GLY A 34 2.82 6.23 -9.19
CA GLY A 34 1.66 5.35 -9.36
C GLY A 34 0.87 5.29 -8.05
N ILE A 35 -0.41 5.68 -8.08
CA ILE A 35 -1.33 5.52 -6.95
C ILE A 35 -2.39 4.51 -7.35
N SER A 36 -2.55 3.46 -6.55
CA SER A 36 -3.49 2.39 -6.85
C SER A 36 -4.14 1.83 -5.60
N ILE A 37 -5.36 1.30 -5.77
CA ILE A 37 -6.03 0.48 -4.78
C ILE A 37 -5.99 -0.93 -5.31
N GLN A 38 -5.33 -1.82 -4.57
CA GLN A 38 -5.12 -3.20 -4.99
C GLN A 38 -5.93 -4.12 -4.09
N ASP A 39 -6.65 -5.09 -4.66
CA ASP A 39 -7.32 -6.13 -3.85
C ASP A 39 -6.25 -6.92 -3.11
N SER A 40 -6.40 -7.03 -1.79
CA SER A 40 -5.43 -7.75 -0.93
C SER A 40 -5.34 -9.24 -1.28
N ARG A 41 -6.27 -9.77 -2.08
CA ARG A 41 -6.25 -11.14 -2.60
C ARG A 41 -5.07 -11.42 -3.53
N TYR A 42 -4.56 -10.42 -4.24
CA TYR A 42 -3.60 -10.63 -5.32
C TYR A 42 -2.15 -10.42 -4.91
N ASP A 43 -1.88 -9.82 -3.74
CA ASP A 43 -0.51 -9.48 -3.36
C ASP A 43 -0.16 -9.91 -1.92
N HIS A 44 0.48 -11.08 -1.79
CA HIS A 44 1.02 -11.68 -0.55
C HIS A 44 0.07 -12.60 0.25
N ASN A 45 0.30 -13.91 0.14
CA ASN A 45 0.04 -14.95 1.16
C ASN A 45 -1.38 -15.14 1.74
N TYR A 46 -2.40 -14.43 1.25
CA TYR A 46 -3.81 -14.55 1.69
C TYR A 46 -4.55 -15.78 1.13
N ASN A 47 -3.98 -16.48 0.14
CA ASN A 47 -4.52 -17.74 -0.39
C ASN A 47 -4.24 -18.97 0.49
N THR A 48 -3.50 -18.81 1.58
CA THR A 48 -3.32 -19.88 2.57
C THR A 48 -4.64 -20.20 3.28
N LEU A 49 -4.84 -21.47 3.67
CA LEU A 49 -6.04 -21.90 4.42
C LEU A 49 -6.31 -21.02 5.65
N TRP A 50 -5.24 -20.55 6.29
CA TRP A 50 -5.30 -19.65 7.45
C TRP A 50 -5.87 -18.27 7.12
N GLY A 51 -5.48 -17.68 5.99
CA GLY A 51 -6.00 -16.40 5.50
C GLY A 51 -7.51 -16.46 5.23
N ARG A 52 -7.97 -17.58 4.64
CA ARG A 52 -9.40 -17.83 4.39
C ARG A 52 -10.20 -17.94 5.69
N MET A 53 -9.68 -18.64 6.68
CA MET A 53 -10.35 -18.82 7.97
C MET A 53 -10.46 -17.52 8.76
N LYS A 54 -9.40 -16.71 8.82
CA LYS A 54 -9.44 -15.36 9.43
C LYS A 54 -10.50 -14.45 8.79
N ARG A 55 -10.71 -14.57 7.48
CA ARG A 55 -11.69 -13.77 6.73
C ARG A 55 -13.14 -14.17 7.06
N ALA A 56 -13.43 -15.47 7.13
CA ALA A 56 -14.74 -15.97 7.50
C ALA A 56 -15.16 -15.47 8.90
N ILE A 57 -14.22 -15.54 9.86
CA ILE A 57 -14.45 -15.03 11.22
C ILE A 57 -14.71 -13.52 11.21
N LYS A 58 -13.99 -12.76 10.39
CA LYS A 58 -14.16 -11.30 10.29
C LYS A 58 -15.43 -10.87 9.56
N ILE A 59 -16.02 -11.71 8.72
CA ILE A 59 -17.36 -11.45 8.15
C ILE A 59 -18.43 -11.72 9.20
N LEU A 60 -18.26 -12.77 10.01
CA LEU A 60 -19.22 -13.15 11.05
C LEU A 60 -19.19 -12.24 12.29
N PHE A 61 -18.02 -11.66 12.61
CA PHE A 61 -17.79 -10.89 13.84
C PHE A 61 -17.11 -9.54 13.62
N GLY A 62 -16.87 -9.13 12.37
CA GLY A 62 -16.16 -7.89 12.07
C GLY A 62 -17.06 -6.66 12.00
N LYS A 63 -16.44 -5.51 12.23
CA LYS A 63 -16.99 -4.16 12.11
C LYS A 63 -17.69 -3.93 10.74
N PRO A 64 -18.63 -2.97 10.66
CA PRO A 64 -19.46 -2.71 9.48
C PRO A 64 -18.68 -2.65 8.17
N ILE A 65 -19.31 -3.15 7.10
CA ILE A 65 -18.80 -3.07 5.73
C ILE A 65 -18.86 -1.61 5.30
N TYR A 66 -17.71 -0.95 5.27
CA TYR A 66 -17.57 0.39 4.71
C TYR A 66 -17.51 0.28 3.18
N TYR A 67 -18.29 1.09 2.47
CA TYR A 67 -18.25 1.22 1.00
C TYR A 67 -17.05 2.03 0.50
N ASN A 68 -16.13 2.39 1.39
CA ASN A 68 -14.90 3.08 1.01
C ASN A 68 -13.91 2.05 0.47
N ASP A 69 -13.32 2.34 -0.70
CA ASP A 69 -12.28 1.49 -1.29
C ASP A 69 -11.07 1.36 -0.37
N VAL A 70 -10.77 2.36 0.47
CA VAL A 70 -9.80 2.25 1.57
C VAL A 70 -10.37 2.97 2.79
N TYR A 71 -10.43 2.27 3.92
CA TYR A 71 -10.81 2.83 5.21
C TYR A 71 -9.61 2.76 6.17
N LEU A 72 -9.25 3.91 6.73
CA LEU A 72 -8.19 4.07 7.72
C LEU A 72 -8.82 4.54 9.02
N ASN A 73 -8.65 3.77 10.09
CA ASN A 73 -9.23 4.07 11.38
C ASN A 73 -8.29 4.95 12.21
N GLY A 74 -8.71 6.19 12.44
CA GLY A 74 -8.04 7.10 13.38
C GLY A 74 -6.96 7.98 12.75
N GLU A 75 -6.68 9.08 13.44
CA GLU A 75 -5.78 10.15 12.97
C GLU A 75 -4.31 9.69 12.88
N GLU A 76 -3.87 8.81 13.77
CA GLU A 76 -2.50 8.29 13.78
C GLU A 76 -2.13 7.57 12.48
N THR A 77 -3.02 6.69 11.98
CA THR A 77 -2.77 5.94 10.73
C THR A 77 -2.74 6.87 9.52
N PHE A 78 -3.58 7.90 9.52
CA PHE A 78 -3.57 8.91 8.46
C PHE A 78 -2.28 9.75 8.50
N ASN A 79 -1.86 10.20 9.68
CA ASN A 79 -0.62 10.96 9.85
C ASN A 79 0.61 10.16 9.42
N GLN A 80 0.66 8.86 9.76
CA GLN A 80 1.73 7.99 9.29
C GLN A 80 1.78 7.89 7.76
N LEU A 81 0.63 7.74 7.10
CA LEU A 81 0.58 7.75 5.62
C LEU A 81 1.14 9.05 5.03
N ILE A 82 0.79 10.20 5.61
CA ILE A 82 1.29 11.50 5.16
C ILE A 82 2.81 11.60 5.33
N GLU A 83 3.35 11.16 6.47
CA GLU A 83 4.79 11.13 6.70
C GLU A 83 5.51 10.20 5.73
N ASP A 84 4.97 9.01 5.48
CA ASP A 84 5.54 8.07 4.51
C ASP A 84 5.54 8.67 3.09
N MET A 85 4.47 9.37 2.69
CA MET A 85 4.39 10.08 1.41
C MET A 85 5.42 11.21 1.30
N LYS A 86 5.65 11.98 2.38
CA LYS A 86 6.70 13.00 2.41
C LYS A 86 8.08 12.38 2.22
N ARG A 87 8.38 11.31 2.96
CA ARG A 87 9.65 10.59 2.83
C ARG A 87 9.83 10.06 1.41
N LEU A 88 8.81 9.43 0.84
CA LEU A 88 8.83 8.94 -0.54
C LEU A 88 9.11 10.07 -1.56
N LYS A 89 8.49 11.24 -1.39
CA LYS A 89 8.74 12.42 -2.23
C LYS A 89 10.21 12.86 -2.14
N GLU A 90 10.78 12.87 -0.94
CA GLU A 90 12.14 13.34 -0.66
C GLU A 90 13.25 12.39 -1.11
N LEU A 91 12.95 11.09 -1.25
CA LEU A 91 13.93 10.09 -1.73
C LEU A 91 14.57 10.51 -3.04
N LYS A 92 15.90 10.47 -3.08
CA LYS A 92 16.66 10.69 -4.31
C LYS A 92 17.16 9.35 -4.82
N PHE A 93 17.06 9.16 -6.13
CA PHE A 93 17.65 8.00 -6.78
C PHE A 93 19.01 8.41 -7.32
N SER A 94 20.09 7.92 -6.71
CA SER A 94 21.45 8.07 -7.25
C SER A 94 21.80 6.84 -8.08
N GLU A 95 22.81 6.94 -8.95
CA GLU A 95 23.25 5.83 -9.81
C GLU A 95 23.58 4.56 -9.00
N GLY A 96 23.93 4.68 -7.72
CA GLY A 96 24.24 3.57 -6.80
C GLY A 96 23.12 3.04 -5.89
N GLY A 97 21.99 3.74 -5.70
CA GLY A 97 20.99 3.31 -4.72
C GLY A 97 19.89 4.34 -4.41
N ILE A 98 19.12 4.07 -3.35
CA ILE A 98 18.17 5.02 -2.75
C ILE A 98 18.94 5.77 -1.65
N GLU A 99 18.96 7.10 -1.72
CA GLU A 99 19.53 8.00 -0.71
C GLU A 99 18.46 8.81 0.00
#